data_AF-A0A7C3B9M1-F1
#
_entry.id   AF-A0A7C3B9M1-F1
#
_cell.length_a   1.000
_cell.length_b   1.000
_cell.length_c   1.000
_cell.angle_alpha   90.00
_cell.angle_beta   90.00
_cell.angle_gamma   90.00
#
_symmetry.space_group_name_H-M   'P 1'
#
loop_
_entity.id
_entity.type
_entity.pdbx_description
1 polymer ?
#
loop_
_entity_poly.entity_id
_entity_poly.type
_entity_poly.pdbx_seq_one_letter_code
_entity_poly.pdbx_strand_id
1 'polypeptide(L)'
;MTAQQAGMGAIMGWLIWWGLNWRHRRQVQLRMGKRIPRDDGRLVVVVSAPAIALLSVGLLARSHLGFGVALLLAAIGCVVESTVRVVPHLRSGEQKLAMDHIVMGVALLGVLVLSFMGWNRLPPLVPGM
;
A
#
# COMPACT_ATOMS: atom_id res chain seq x y z
N MET A 1 9.51 -19.66 4.40
CA MET A 1 9.45 -18.21 4.68
C MET A 1 9.05 -18.00 6.14
N THR A 2 9.62 -17.07 6.89
CA THR A 2 9.28 -16.79 8.30
C THR A 2 8.36 -15.57 8.42
N ALA A 3 7.73 -15.35 9.58
CA ALA A 3 6.95 -14.12 9.83
C ALA A 3 7.81 -12.85 9.66
N GLN A 4 9.08 -12.90 10.08
CA GLN A 4 10.02 -11.79 9.89
C GLN A 4 10.31 -11.54 8.41
N GLN A 5 10.55 -12.59 7.61
CA GLN A 5 10.74 -12.44 6.16
C GLN A 5 9.51 -11.86 5.47
N ALA A 6 8.32 -12.29 5.91
CA ALA A 6 7.05 -11.78 5.42
C ALA A 6 6.87 -10.29 5.77
N GLY A 7 7.17 -9.91 7.01
CA GLY A 7 7.14 -8.52 7.47
C GLY A 7 8.13 -7.63 6.71
N MET A 8 9.37 -8.08 6.50
CA MET A 8 10.36 -7.34 5.70
C MET A 8 9.90 -7.19 4.24
N GLY A 9 9.35 -8.25 3.64
CA GLY A 9 8.79 -8.19 2.29
C GLY A 9 7.60 -7.22 2.18
N ALA A 10 6.72 -7.22 3.18
CA ALA A 10 5.59 -6.28 3.25
C ALA A 10 6.06 -4.82 3.38
N ILE A 11 7.08 -4.56 4.21
CA ILE A 11 7.71 -3.23 4.32
C ILE A 11 8.30 -2.80 2.97
N MET A 12 9.05 -3.68 2.30
CA MET A 12 9.64 -3.39 0.99
C MET A 12 8.58 -3.13 -0.08
N GLY A 13 7.50 -3.93 -0.12
CA GLY A 13 6.37 -3.70 -1.04
C GLY A 13 5.70 -2.35 -0.82
N TRP A 14 5.56 -1.93 0.45
CA TRP A 14 5.03 -0.62 0.82
C TRP A 14 5.93 0.53 0.35
N LEU A 15 7.25 0.41 0.53
CA LEU A 15 8.22 1.40 0.06
C LEU A 15 8.22 1.52 -1.46
N ILE A 16 8.10 0.39 -2.17
CA ILE A 16 7.96 0.37 -3.64
C ILE A 16 6.69 1.12 -4.04
N TRP A 17 5.55 0.80 -3.43
CA TRP A 17 4.30 1.50 -3.71
C TRP A 17 4.41 3.01 -3.46
N TRP A 18 5.02 3.40 -2.34
CA TRP A 18 5.26 4.82 -2.02
C TRP A 18 6.11 5.51 -3.08
N GLY A 19 7.22 4.90 -3.49
CA GLY A 19 8.10 5.43 -4.53
C GLY A 19 7.41 5.58 -5.89
N LEU A 20 6.60 4.58 -6.29
CA LEU A 20 5.79 4.62 -7.51
C LEU A 20 4.76 5.76 -7.46
N ASN A 21 4.04 5.88 -6.35
CA ASN A 21 3.06 6.94 -6.14
C ASN A 21 3.71 8.34 -6.19
N TRP A 22 4.88 8.50 -5.57
CA TRP A 22 5.65 9.74 -5.63
C TRP A 22 6.07 10.09 -7.06
N ARG A 23 6.62 9.12 -7.81
CA ARG A 23 7.04 9.31 -9.20
C ARG A 23 5.84 9.67 -10.09
N HIS A 24 4.74 8.95 -9.96
CA HIS A 24 3.51 9.20 -10.71
C HIS A 24 3.00 10.63 -10.46
N ARG A 25 2.93 11.06 -9.20
CA ARG A 25 2.53 12.44 -8.85
C ARG A 25 3.43 13.50 -9.45
N ARG A 26 4.75 13.29 -9.42
CA ARG A 26 5.71 14.22 -10.03
C ARG A 26 5.46 14.34 -11.53
N GLN A 27 5.14 13.24 -12.21
CA GLN A 27 4.82 13.25 -13.64
C GLN A 27 3.50 13.97 -13.94
N VAL A 28 2.45 13.72 -13.13
CA VAL A 28 1.16 14.40 -13.27
C VAL A 28 1.31 15.91 -13.01
N GLN A 29 2.09 16.31 -12.00
CA GLN A 29 2.43 17.72 -11.71
C GLN A 29 3.09 18.43 -12.88
N LEU A 30 4.09 17.78 -13.50
CA LEU A 30 4.81 18.34 -14.65
C LEU A 30 3.90 18.49 -15.89
N ARG A 31 2.90 17.63 -16.06
CA ARG A 31 1.96 17.67 -17.20
C ARG A 31 0.79 18.64 -16.98
N MET A 32 0.28 18.76 -15.77
CA MET A 32 -0.95 19.51 -15.45
C MET A 32 -0.70 20.98 -15.06
N GLY A 33 0.56 21.44 -15.02
CA GLY A 33 0.97 22.86 -15.04
C GLY A 33 0.55 23.78 -13.89
N LYS A 34 -0.46 23.44 -13.06
CA LYS A 34 -0.91 24.10 -11.81
C LYS A 34 -2.30 23.63 -11.33
N ARG A 35 -3.07 22.86 -12.11
CA ARG A 35 -4.38 22.32 -11.71
C ARG A 35 -4.26 20.85 -11.29
N ILE A 36 -3.78 20.61 -10.09
CA ILE A 36 -4.05 19.33 -9.41
C ILE A 36 -4.94 19.69 -8.23
N PRO A 37 -6.14 19.08 -8.08
CA PRO A 37 -6.95 19.29 -6.90
C PRO A 37 -6.09 18.99 -5.66
N ARG A 38 -5.97 19.99 -4.79
CA ARG A 38 -4.96 20.09 -3.72
C ARG A 38 -5.09 19.02 -2.63
N ASP A 39 -6.15 18.22 -2.62
CA ASP A 39 -6.53 17.42 -1.47
C ASP A 39 -6.06 15.95 -1.51
N ASP A 40 -6.00 15.31 -2.69
CA ASP A 40 -5.50 13.92 -2.77
C ASP A 40 -4.02 13.81 -2.40
N GLY A 41 -3.27 14.88 -2.68
CA GLY A 41 -1.83 15.00 -2.47
C GLY A 41 -1.40 14.83 -1.01
N ARG A 42 -1.97 15.65 -0.14
CA ARG A 42 -1.58 15.71 1.27
C ARG A 42 -2.10 14.53 2.06
N LEU A 43 -3.33 14.09 1.80
CA LEU A 43 -3.96 13.00 2.53
C LEU A 43 -3.18 11.69 2.39
N VAL A 44 -2.77 11.33 1.17
CA VAL A 44 -2.01 10.09 0.98
C VAL A 44 -0.68 10.17 1.71
N VAL A 45 0.14 11.20 1.50
CA VAL A 45 1.49 11.30 2.10
C VAL A 45 1.45 11.39 3.62
N VAL A 46 0.55 12.20 4.17
CA VAL A 46 0.45 12.44 5.62
C VAL A 46 -0.14 11.24 6.35
N VAL A 47 -1.03 10.47 5.72
CA VAL A 47 -1.59 9.25 6.33
C VAL A 47 -0.62 8.07 6.16
N SER A 48 0.07 7.96 5.02
CA SER A 48 0.91 6.79 4.77
C SER A 48 2.26 6.81 5.49
N ALA A 49 2.87 7.98 5.74
CA ALA A 49 4.14 8.04 6.47
C ALA A 49 4.07 7.51 7.93
N PRO A 50 3.12 7.96 8.78
CA PRO A 50 2.95 7.42 10.14
C PRO A 50 2.43 5.98 10.13
N ALA A 51 1.60 5.62 9.15
CA ALA A 51 1.17 4.23 8.98
C ALA A 51 2.37 3.31 8.69
N ILE A 52 3.28 3.69 7.79
CA ILE A 52 4.50 2.92 7.51
C ILE A 52 5.34 2.75 8.78
N ALA A 53 5.52 3.81 9.56
CA ALA A 53 6.32 3.74 10.79
C ALA A 53 5.71 2.77 11.83
N LEU A 54 4.42 2.91 12.11
CA LEU A 54 3.70 2.05 13.06
C LEU A 54 3.63 0.60 12.57
N LEU A 55 3.38 0.38 11.28
CA LEU A 55 3.38 -0.94 10.66
C LEU A 55 4.76 -1.58 10.72
N SER A 56 5.82 -0.83 10.40
CA SER A 56 7.19 -1.37 10.39
C SER A 56 7.60 -1.84 11.78
N VAL A 57 7.28 -1.06 12.82
CA VAL A 57 7.53 -1.45 14.22
C VAL A 57 6.71 -2.70 14.58
N GLY A 58 5.41 -2.71 14.28
CA GLY A 58 4.54 -3.84 14.60
C GLY A 58 4.91 -5.14 13.89
N LEU A 59 5.32 -5.06 12.62
CA LEU A 59 5.76 -6.19 11.80
C LEU A 59 7.13 -6.71 12.23
N LEU A 60 8.09 -5.82 12.53
CA LEU A 60 9.42 -6.19 13.03
C LEU A 60 9.36 -6.79 14.44
N ALA A 61 8.46 -6.28 15.29
CA ALA A 61 8.19 -6.84 16.61
C ALA A 61 7.41 -8.17 16.56
N ARG A 62 7.06 -8.68 15.36
CA ARG A 62 6.28 -9.91 15.15
C ARG A 62 4.95 -9.89 15.92
N SER A 63 4.32 -8.73 16.00
CA SER A 63 3.03 -8.58 16.68
C SER A 63 1.89 -8.90 15.73
N HIS A 64 0.86 -9.61 16.22
CA HIS A 64 -0.36 -9.82 15.45
C HIS A 64 -0.94 -8.48 15.02
N LEU A 65 -1.16 -7.57 15.96
CA LEU A 65 -1.69 -6.23 15.67
C LEU A 65 -0.96 -5.54 14.50
N GLY A 66 0.38 -5.63 14.45
CA GLY A 66 1.17 -5.10 13.32
C GLY A 66 0.80 -5.69 11.97
N PHE A 67 0.70 -7.02 11.87
CA PHE A 67 0.25 -7.69 10.64
C PHE A 67 -1.22 -7.41 10.30
N GLY A 68 -2.10 -7.26 11.30
CA GLY A 68 -3.54 -7.06 11.09
C GLY A 68 -3.84 -5.68 10.58
N VAL A 69 -3.18 -4.66 11.14
CA VAL A 69 -3.24 -3.30 10.64
C VAL A 69 -2.64 -3.24 9.24
N ALA A 70 -1.54 -3.97 8.95
CA ALA A 70 -0.95 -4.03 7.62
C ALA A 70 -1.92 -4.61 6.59
N LEU A 71 -2.62 -5.70 6.95
CA LEU A 71 -3.66 -6.33 6.14
C LEU A 71 -4.79 -5.36 5.83
N LEU A 72 -5.36 -4.72 6.86
CA LEU A 72 -6.47 -3.79 6.72
C LEU A 72 -6.09 -2.61 5.80
N LEU A 73 -4.93 -2.01 6.03
CA LEU A 73 -4.47 -0.87 5.24
C LEU A 73 -4.15 -1.25 3.79
N ALA A 74 -3.54 -2.41 3.56
CA ALA A 74 -3.29 -2.90 2.21
C ALA A 74 -4.59 -3.20 1.47
N ALA A 75 -5.59 -3.79 2.14
CA ALA A 75 -6.90 -4.07 1.55
C ALA A 75 -7.64 -2.77 1.18
N ILE A 76 -7.70 -1.80 2.08
CA ILE A 76 -8.29 -0.47 1.81
C ILE A 76 -7.53 0.20 0.67
N GLY A 77 -6.20 0.17 0.69
CA GLY A 77 -5.36 0.72 -0.37
C GLY A 77 -5.67 0.12 -1.74
N CYS A 78 -5.81 -1.20 -1.83
CA CYS A 78 -6.18 -1.89 -3.06
C CYS A 78 -7.57 -1.45 -3.58
N VAL A 79 -8.56 -1.35 -2.70
CA VAL A 79 -9.91 -0.89 -3.06
C VAL A 79 -9.88 0.54 -3.57
N VAL A 80 -9.21 1.44 -2.85
CA VAL A 80 -9.10 2.86 -3.24
C VAL A 80 -8.35 3.01 -4.56
N GLU A 81 -7.23 2.31 -4.75
CA GLU A 81 -6.47 2.36 -6.01
C GLU A 81 -7.32 1.88 -7.20
N SER A 82 -8.04 0.78 -7.03
CA SER A 82 -8.91 0.23 -8.07
C SER A 82 -10.09 1.15 -8.39
N THR A 83 -10.83 1.60 -7.37
CA THR A 83 -12.10 2.32 -7.54
C THR A 83 -11.91 3.79 -7.87
N VAL A 84 -10.97 4.47 -7.22
CA VAL A 84 -10.78 5.92 -7.34
C VAL A 84 -9.79 6.28 -8.44
N ARG A 85 -8.89 5.36 -8.82
CA ARG A 85 -7.83 5.66 -9.78
C ARG A 85 -7.91 4.81 -11.05
N VAL A 86 -7.94 3.48 -10.96
CA VAL A 86 -7.96 2.64 -12.18
C VAL A 86 -9.25 2.85 -12.98
N VAL A 87 -10.42 2.72 -12.35
CA VAL A 87 -11.72 2.77 -13.05
C VAL A 87 -11.95 4.09 -13.81
N PRO A 88 -11.71 5.28 -13.23
CA PRO A 88 -11.89 6.54 -13.96
C PRO A 88 -10.95 6.68 -15.17
N HIS A 89 -9.69 6.26 -15.06
CA HIS A 89 -8.73 6.37 -16.15
C HIS A 89 -8.99 5.37 -17.29
N LEU A 90 -9.55 4.19 -16.97
CA LEU A 90 -10.05 3.27 -18.00
C LEU A 90 -11.24 3.87 -18.76
N ARG A 91 -12.14 4.58 -18.07
CA ARG A 91 -13.29 5.25 -18.68
C ARG A 91 -12.89 6.46 -19.53
N SER A 92 -11.84 7.19 -19.17
CA SER A 92 -11.32 8.33 -19.94
C SER A 92 -10.47 7.92 -21.15
N GLY A 93 -10.19 6.64 -21.35
CA GLY A 93 -9.31 6.15 -22.42
C GLY A 93 -7.82 6.38 -22.16
N GLU A 94 -7.45 6.82 -20.96
CA GLU A 94 -6.07 7.09 -20.56
C GLU A 94 -5.35 5.80 -20.15
N GLN A 95 -5.20 4.86 -21.10
CA GLN A 95 -4.64 3.52 -20.85
C GLN A 95 -3.28 3.55 -20.15
N LYS A 96 -2.43 4.54 -20.47
CA LYS A 96 -1.11 4.68 -19.84
C LYS A 96 -1.19 4.99 -18.34
N LEU A 97 -2.09 5.88 -17.93
CA LEU A 97 -2.28 6.24 -16.52
C LEU A 97 -2.99 5.11 -15.76
N ALA A 98 -3.97 4.46 -16.39
CA ALA A 98 -4.60 3.28 -15.83
C ALA A 98 -3.58 2.15 -15.56
N MET A 99 -2.64 1.92 -16.47
CA MET A 99 -1.58 0.93 -16.30
C MET A 99 -0.65 1.27 -15.11
N ASP A 100 -0.28 2.54 -14.94
CA ASP A 100 0.52 2.97 -13.78
C ASP A 100 -0.19 2.65 -12.45
N HIS A 101 -1.51 2.89 -12.38
CA HIS A 101 -2.33 2.56 -11.21
C HIS A 101 -2.48 1.05 -10.98
N ILE A 102 -2.57 0.25 -12.04
CA ILE A 102 -2.57 -1.21 -11.94
C ILE A 102 -1.25 -1.70 -11.34
N VAL A 103 -0.12 -1.19 -11.81
CA VAL A 103 1.21 -1.54 -11.28
C VAL A 103 1.32 -1.15 -9.80
N MET A 104 0.81 0.01 -9.41
CA MET A 104 0.71 0.41 -8.00
C MET A 104 -0.18 -0.55 -7.19
N GLY A 105 -1.34 -0.95 -7.75
CA GLY A 105 -2.24 -1.92 -7.12
C GLY A 105 -1.58 -3.28 -6.88
N VAL A 106 -0.76 -3.77 -7.82
CA VAL A 106 0.00 -5.01 -7.67
C VAL A 106 0.99 -4.95 -6.49
N ALA A 107 1.65 -3.81 -6.28
CA ALA A 107 2.53 -3.64 -5.13
C ALA A 107 1.77 -3.75 -3.80
N LEU A 108 0.60 -3.10 -3.68
CA LEU A 108 -0.25 -3.22 -2.49
C LEU A 108 -0.81 -4.64 -2.29
N LEU A 109 -1.14 -5.33 -3.38
CA LEU A 109 -1.56 -6.73 -3.31
C LEU A 109 -0.43 -7.63 -2.79
N GLY A 110 0.80 -7.39 -3.22
CA GLY A 110 1.98 -8.08 -2.69
C GLY A 110 2.14 -7.86 -1.18
N VAL A 111 1.96 -6.61 -0.71
CA VAL A 111 1.94 -6.30 0.73
C VAL A 111 0.85 -7.08 1.46
N LEU A 112 -0.38 -7.10 0.91
CA LEU A 112 -1.51 -7.81 1.50
C LEU A 112 -1.20 -9.30 1.67
N VAL A 113 -0.71 -9.95 0.62
CA VAL A 113 -0.36 -11.37 0.62
C VAL A 113 0.75 -11.66 1.63
N LEU A 114 1.82 -10.86 1.62
CA LEU A 114 2.95 -11.04 2.55
C LEU A 114 2.53 -10.81 4.00
N SER A 115 1.67 -9.82 4.25
CA SER A 115 1.14 -9.56 5.58
C SER A 115 0.26 -10.72 6.07
N PHE A 116 -0.55 -11.30 5.19
CA PHE A 116 -1.37 -12.49 5.50
C PHE A 116 -0.51 -13.70 5.81
N MET A 117 0.49 -13.97 4.98
CA MET A 117 1.44 -15.06 5.20
C MET A 117 2.25 -14.88 6.49
N GLY A 118 2.57 -13.64 6.86
CA GLY A 118 3.26 -13.32 8.10
C GLY A 118 2.38 -13.54 9.33
N TRP A 119 1.13 -13.08 9.27
CA TRP A 119 0.13 -13.28 10.32
C TRP A 119 -0.07 -14.78 10.63
N ASN A 120 -0.26 -15.61 9.61
CA ASN A 120 -0.47 -17.06 9.77
C ASN A 120 0.76 -17.83 10.28
N ARG A 121 1.92 -17.17 10.38
CA ARG A 121 3.15 -17.77 10.92
C ARG A 121 3.50 -17.26 12.32
N LEU A 122 2.68 -16.40 12.91
CA LEU A 122 2.81 -16.04 14.31
C LEU A 122 2.23 -17.16 15.19
N PRO A 123 2.78 -17.36 16.40
CA PRO A 123 2.17 -18.26 17.39
C PRO A 123 0.75 -17.78 17.72
N PRO A 124 -0.22 -18.66 17.97
CA PRO A 124 -1.60 -18.25 18.19
C PRO A 124 -1.74 -17.23 19.34
N LEU A 125 -2.58 -16.21 19.13
CA LEU A 125 -2.89 -15.16 20.10
C LEU A 125 -3.44 -15.70 21.42
N VAL A 126 -4.14 -16.82 21.37
CA VAL A 126 -4.69 -17.53 22.52
C VAL A 126 -4.05 -18.91 22.56
N PRO A 127 -3.23 -19.23 23.58
CA PRO A 127 -2.65 -20.56 23.71
C PRO A 127 -3.76 -21.57 24.02
N GLY A 128 -3.98 -22.55 23.14
CA GLY A 128 -4.91 -23.67 23.39
C GLY A 128 -6.11 -23.79 22.44
N MET A 129 -6.20 -22.97 21.39
CA MET A 129 -7.04 -23.21 20.22
C MET A 129 -6.21 -23.74 19.05
#